data_AF-A0A9X1M5U7-F1
#
_entry.id   AF-A0A9X1M5U7-F1
#
_cell.length_a   1.000
_cell.length_b   1.000
_cell.length_c   1.000
_cell.angle_alpha   90.00
_cell.angle_beta   90.00
_cell.angle_gamma   90.00
#
_symmetry.space_group_name_H-M   'P 1'
#
loop_
_entity.id
_entity.type
_entity.pdbx_description
1 polymer ?
#
loop_
_entity_poly.entity_id
_entity_poly.type
_entity_poly.pdbx_seq_one_letter_code
_entity_poly.pdbx_strand_id
1 'polypeptide(L)'
;MKRKATNSRRTKAISSPLGELISSTEVPLALWYFALPHPIPFPDGLQMSEQVANRPDDPGQPDDPDVSLVFHQLEYTHGRMSGVSKAVMEAAERSGTAKPVASDYKEYESSVKTAYTVVEALTPVESPDKPDQASIETAQDAEPRSDEFMRCLRLVTDLVRAYRLQSGKGVTLPHYERIPFPVLRFTAPGIREVYQQDQGLLKVLGPTAAWEGPELVLLEHENFADPLKGDALSDEQVSEFHQWMRYIRQGNPVVLWRERIIEADEAINGLGDRSGGVILANTATETLMDVILSMLLWEEGVDPRDAEKLFVEGRVLQRITGQLSTRLGASWSTASGPVGEWFEASYLLRHRIVHGGYWPTHPESVRALRAAQDMHTFAFDRIAAKRNVYPRSALLTVARSGLEKRDLWGGKIKIFAEQNAPTESDWSASFRDFHKEISALRLARRSSA
;
A
#
# COMPACT_ATOMS: atom_id res chain seq x y z
N MET A 1 -0.50 -41.12 35.70
CA MET A 1 -0.52 -40.34 34.45
C MET A 1 -0.78 -38.87 34.77
N LYS A 2 0.27 -38.04 34.81
CA LYS A 2 0.16 -36.60 35.03
C LYS A 2 0.06 -35.91 33.66
N ARG A 3 -1.08 -35.29 33.35
CA ARG A 3 -1.25 -34.41 32.19
C ARG A 3 -0.32 -33.21 32.38
N LYS A 4 0.69 -33.07 31.50
CA LYS A 4 1.48 -31.84 31.38
C LYS A 4 0.56 -30.76 30.82
N ALA A 5 0.35 -29.69 31.58
CA ALA A 5 -0.25 -28.47 31.07
C ALA A 5 0.67 -27.91 29.98
N THR A 6 0.21 -27.90 28.74
CA THR A 6 0.79 -27.14 27.65
C THR A 6 0.64 -25.67 28.02
N ASN A 7 1.76 -24.98 28.22
CA ASN A 7 1.82 -23.53 28.36
C ASN A 7 1.41 -22.93 27.00
N SER A 8 0.11 -22.76 26.79
CA SER A 8 -0.41 -21.84 25.78
C SER A 8 0.15 -20.46 26.14
N ARG A 9 1.05 -19.93 25.30
CA ARG A 9 1.46 -18.53 25.36
C ARG A 9 0.20 -17.71 25.07
N ARG A 10 -0.55 -17.36 26.12
CA ARG A 10 -1.28 -16.09 26.13
C ARG A 10 -0.25 -15.02 25.83
N THR A 11 -0.29 -14.53 24.59
CA THR A 11 0.28 -13.29 24.07
C THR A 11 0.87 -12.42 25.16
N LYS A 12 2.20 -12.48 25.32
CA LYS A 12 2.95 -11.69 26.30
C LYS A 12 3.14 -10.21 25.87
N ALA A 13 2.30 -9.71 24.96
CA ALA A 13 2.52 -8.47 24.21
C ALA A 13 1.51 -7.36 24.51
N ILE A 14 0.64 -7.49 25.52
CA ILE A 14 -0.20 -6.38 25.98
C ILE A 14 -0.07 -6.32 27.50
N SER A 15 0.84 -5.47 28.01
CA SER A 15 0.89 -5.15 29.45
C SER A 15 -0.20 -4.17 29.87
N SER A 16 -1.04 -3.72 28.93
CA SER A 16 -2.29 -3.03 29.23
C SER A 16 -3.31 -4.03 29.74
N PRO A 17 -4.11 -3.70 30.76
CA PRO A 17 -5.22 -4.56 31.16
C PRO A 17 -6.12 -4.81 29.95
N LEU A 18 -6.32 -6.08 29.60
CA LEU A 18 -7.41 -6.48 28.72
C LEU A 18 -8.69 -5.96 29.39
N GLY A 19 -9.47 -5.14 28.69
CA GLY A 19 -10.63 -4.47 29.25
C GLY A 19 -11.77 -5.44 29.61
N GLU A 20 -13.01 -5.00 29.63
CA GLU A 20 -14.14 -5.90 29.94
C GLU A 20 -14.40 -6.86 28.78
N LEU A 21 -14.41 -8.17 29.04
CA LEU A 21 -14.75 -9.17 28.02
C LEU A 21 -16.24 -9.07 27.66
N ILE A 22 -16.54 -8.69 26.42
CA ILE A 22 -17.91 -8.57 25.90
C ILE A 22 -18.42 -9.90 25.35
N SER A 23 -17.60 -10.60 24.56
CA SER A 23 -17.99 -11.86 23.95
C SER A 23 -16.80 -12.78 23.72
N SER A 24 -17.07 -14.08 23.71
CA SER A 24 -16.11 -15.14 23.37
C SER A 24 -16.81 -16.12 22.45
N THR A 25 -16.24 -16.38 21.28
CA THR A 25 -16.80 -17.29 20.27
C THR A 25 -15.75 -18.28 19.82
N GLU A 26 -16.09 -19.57 19.76
CA GLU A 26 -15.21 -20.59 19.18
C GLU A 26 -15.13 -20.39 17.67
N VAL A 27 -13.91 -20.36 17.14
CA VAL A 27 -13.65 -20.20 15.70
C VAL A 27 -12.44 -21.06 15.30
N PRO A 28 -12.49 -21.78 14.18
CA PRO A 28 -11.29 -22.40 13.62
C PRO A 28 -10.34 -21.31 13.13
N LEU A 29 -9.05 -21.46 13.42
CA LEU A 29 -7.99 -20.52 13.07
C LEU A 29 -7.03 -21.13 12.05
N ALA A 30 -6.59 -20.32 11.10
CA ALA A 30 -5.48 -20.60 10.20
C ALA A 30 -4.30 -19.68 10.54
N LEU A 31 -3.10 -20.27 10.58
CA LEU A 31 -1.83 -19.57 10.77
C LEU A 31 -0.93 -19.83 9.56
N TRP A 32 -0.56 -18.76 8.88
CA TRP A 32 0.22 -18.77 7.65
C TRP A 32 1.64 -18.27 7.91
N TYR A 33 2.63 -18.92 7.31
CA TYR A 33 4.00 -18.41 7.23
C TYR A 33 4.43 -18.31 5.77
N PHE A 34 4.89 -17.13 5.36
CA PHE A 34 5.44 -16.90 4.03
C PHE A 34 6.45 -15.76 4.03
N ALA A 35 7.45 -15.84 3.18
CA ALA A 35 8.40 -14.75 3.00
C ALA A 35 7.81 -13.67 2.08
N LEU A 36 8.24 -12.42 2.25
CA LEU A 36 7.95 -11.36 1.30
C LEU A 36 8.85 -11.46 0.06
N PRO A 37 8.39 -10.99 -1.11
CA PRO A 37 9.20 -10.96 -2.33
C PRO A 37 10.46 -10.09 -2.21
N HIS A 38 10.48 -9.15 -1.28
CA HIS A 38 11.64 -8.35 -0.91
C HIS A 38 11.60 -8.15 0.61
N PRO A 39 12.75 -8.14 1.30
CA PRO A 39 12.80 -7.83 2.72
C PRO A 39 12.37 -6.38 2.95
N ILE A 40 11.49 -6.19 3.94
CA ILE A 40 11.02 -4.88 4.38
C ILE A 40 11.60 -4.62 5.76
N PRO A 41 12.17 -3.43 6.00
CA PRO A 41 12.94 -3.14 7.21
C PRO A 41 12.05 -2.77 8.40
N PHE A 42 11.00 -3.56 8.62
CA PHE A 42 10.18 -3.50 9.82
C PHE A 42 10.94 -4.05 11.03
N PRO A 43 10.69 -3.56 12.25
CA PRO A 43 11.24 -4.16 13.47
C PRO A 43 10.89 -5.65 13.57
N ASP A 44 11.83 -6.47 14.04
CA ASP A 44 11.58 -7.88 14.32
C ASP A 44 10.51 -8.01 15.42
N GLY A 45 9.51 -8.85 15.16
CA GLY A 45 8.35 -9.03 16.03
C GLY A 45 7.32 -7.90 15.95
N LEU A 46 7.38 -6.99 14.97
CA LEU A 46 6.32 -6.00 14.73
C LEU A 46 4.97 -6.71 14.58
N GLN A 47 3.98 -6.32 15.38
CA GLN A 47 2.62 -6.89 15.35
C GLN A 47 1.61 -5.88 14.83
N MET A 48 0.68 -6.33 13.99
CA MET A 48 -0.42 -5.53 13.49
C MET A 48 -1.68 -6.38 13.37
N SER A 49 -2.84 -5.84 13.73
CA SER A 49 -4.12 -6.57 13.64
C SER A 49 -5.21 -5.68 13.09
N GLU A 50 -5.91 -6.12 12.03
CA GLU A 50 -6.97 -5.36 11.36
C GLU A 50 -8.08 -6.24 10.79
N GLN A 51 -9.27 -5.67 10.63
CA GLN A 51 -10.33 -6.27 9.84
C GLN A 51 -10.07 -6.03 8.35
N VAL A 52 -10.30 -7.05 7.52
CA VAL A 52 -9.97 -7.03 6.10
C VAL A 52 -11.22 -7.16 5.22
N ALA A 53 -11.52 -6.10 4.48
CA ALA A 53 -12.51 -6.10 3.41
C ALA A 53 -11.91 -6.47 2.05
N ASN A 54 -12.76 -6.63 1.04
CA ASN A 54 -12.32 -6.97 -0.33
C ASN A 54 -11.45 -5.88 -0.96
N ARG A 55 -11.67 -4.59 -0.66
CA ARG A 55 -10.84 -3.45 -1.10
C ARG A 55 -10.47 -2.54 0.08
N PRO A 56 -9.32 -1.83 0.04
CA PRO A 56 -8.84 -1.08 1.19
C PRO A 56 -9.77 0.07 1.54
N ASP A 57 -10.50 0.57 0.53
CA ASP A 57 -11.45 1.67 0.60
C ASP A 57 -12.92 1.22 0.63
N ASP A 58 -13.18 -0.08 0.73
CA ASP A 58 -14.53 -0.57 0.97
C ASP A 58 -14.97 -0.15 2.39
N PRO A 59 -16.25 0.20 2.59
CA PRO A 59 -16.77 0.42 3.92
C PRO A 59 -16.66 -0.89 4.70
N GLY A 60 -16.01 -0.83 5.86
CA GLY A 60 -15.87 -2.01 6.72
C GLY A 60 -17.23 -2.59 7.08
N GLN A 61 -17.37 -3.90 6.93
CA GLN A 61 -18.57 -4.65 7.28
C GLN A 61 -18.43 -5.25 8.69
N PRO A 62 -19.55 -5.41 9.44
CA PRO A 62 -19.48 -5.96 10.80
C PRO A 62 -18.89 -7.37 10.89
N ASP A 63 -19.03 -8.15 9.82
CA ASP A 63 -18.53 -9.51 9.66
C ASP A 63 -17.16 -9.57 8.96
N ASP A 64 -16.52 -8.43 8.68
CA ASP A 64 -15.18 -8.42 8.12
C ASP A 64 -14.23 -9.20 9.03
N PRO A 65 -13.49 -10.17 8.46
CA PRO A 65 -12.64 -11.05 9.22
C PRO A 65 -11.40 -10.34 9.76
N ASP A 66 -11.01 -10.72 10.98
CA ASP A 66 -9.83 -10.21 11.65
C ASP A 66 -8.55 -10.93 11.18
N VAL A 67 -7.52 -10.18 10.82
CA VAL A 67 -6.17 -10.69 10.51
C VAL A 67 -5.18 -10.10 11.50
N SER A 68 -4.33 -10.94 12.08
CA SER A 68 -3.18 -10.51 12.90
C SER A 68 -1.89 -10.95 12.24
N LEU A 69 -0.93 -10.03 12.12
CA LEU A 69 0.36 -10.22 11.47
C LEU A 69 1.48 -10.06 12.49
N VAL A 70 2.52 -10.88 12.38
CA VAL A 70 3.81 -10.70 13.04
C VAL A 70 4.91 -10.78 11.98
N PHE A 71 5.81 -9.80 11.96
CA PHE A 71 6.92 -9.76 11.00
C PHE A 71 8.22 -10.25 11.65
N HIS A 72 8.85 -11.25 11.04
CA HIS A 72 10.12 -11.83 11.48
C HIS A 72 11.24 -11.41 10.52
N GLN A 73 12.35 -10.91 11.05
CA GLN A 73 13.52 -10.49 10.30
C GLN A 73 14.65 -11.50 10.45
N LEU A 74 15.07 -12.11 9.34
CA LEU A 74 16.05 -13.19 9.31
C LEU A 74 17.16 -12.91 8.29
N GLU A 75 18.36 -13.43 8.54
CA GLU A 75 19.50 -13.28 7.63
C GLU A 75 20.21 -14.62 7.44
N TYR A 76 20.48 -14.99 6.17
CA TYR A 76 21.20 -16.23 5.84
C TYR A 76 22.23 -16.01 4.74
N THR A 77 23.26 -16.84 4.72
CA THR A 77 24.29 -16.94 3.67
C THR A 77 23.89 -17.91 2.54
N HIS A 78 22.61 -18.23 2.42
CA HIS A 78 22.11 -19.26 1.50
C HIS A 78 21.63 -18.66 0.17
N GLY A 79 21.61 -19.50 -0.88
CA GLY A 79 20.97 -19.17 -2.15
C GLY A 79 19.45 -18.95 -1.98
N ARG A 80 18.84 -18.23 -2.92
CA ARG A 80 17.46 -17.71 -2.83
C ARG A 80 16.44 -18.72 -2.27
N MET A 81 16.33 -19.89 -2.89
CA MET A 81 15.34 -20.91 -2.50
C MET A 81 15.61 -21.55 -1.13
N SER A 82 16.85 -21.92 -0.85
CA SER A 82 17.17 -22.56 0.43
C SER A 82 17.12 -21.57 1.59
N GLY A 83 17.41 -20.29 1.35
CA GLY A 83 17.29 -19.24 2.34
C GLY A 83 15.83 -18.90 2.68
N VAL A 84 14.94 -18.82 1.69
CA VAL A 84 13.49 -18.61 1.95
C VAL A 84 12.92 -19.76 2.79
N SER A 85 13.13 -21.01 2.40
CA SER A 85 12.64 -22.16 3.17
C SER A 85 13.16 -22.17 4.61
N LYS A 86 14.45 -21.87 4.81
CA LYS A 86 15.04 -21.77 6.15
C LYS A 86 14.42 -20.63 6.97
N ALA A 87 14.25 -19.45 6.36
CA ALA A 87 13.64 -18.30 7.00
C ALA A 87 12.21 -18.60 7.48
N VAL A 88 11.39 -19.19 6.60
CA VAL A 88 9.99 -19.52 6.90
C VAL A 88 9.91 -20.56 8.02
N MET A 89 10.75 -21.61 7.97
CA MET A 89 10.80 -22.62 9.02
C MET A 89 11.28 -22.05 10.36
N GLU A 90 12.35 -21.25 10.38
CA GLU A 90 12.87 -20.65 11.60
C GLU A 90 11.85 -19.68 12.23
N ALA A 91 11.11 -18.91 11.44
CA ALA A 91 10.01 -18.08 11.95
C ALA A 91 8.94 -18.93 12.64
N ALA A 92 8.52 -20.05 12.01
CA ALA A 92 7.57 -20.97 12.61
C ALA A 92 8.08 -21.64 13.90
N GLU A 93 9.39 -21.91 14.00
CA GLU A 93 10.04 -22.41 15.21
C GLU A 93 10.12 -21.35 16.32
N ARG A 94 10.49 -20.10 16.00
CA ARG A 94 10.57 -18.97 16.95
C ARG A 94 9.21 -18.71 17.63
N SER A 95 8.14 -18.87 16.86
CA SER A 95 6.76 -18.72 17.36
C SER A 95 6.26 -19.94 18.14
N GLY A 96 6.99 -21.06 18.08
CA GLY A 96 6.65 -22.31 18.77
C GLY A 96 5.59 -23.14 18.06
N THR A 97 5.31 -22.85 16.79
CA THR A 97 4.35 -23.55 15.95
C THR A 97 4.95 -24.82 15.36
N ALA A 98 6.20 -24.73 14.89
CA ALA A 98 6.96 -25.87 14.37
C ALA A 98 7.95 -26.41 15.42
N LYS A 99 8.28 -27.70 15.32
CA LYS A 99 9.40 -28.29 16.06
C LYS A 99 10.71 -27.97 15.35
N PRO A 100 11.82 -27.81 16.08
CA PRO A 100 13.15 -27.65 15.49
C PRO A 100 13.44 -28.78 14.52
N VAL A 101 13.66 -28.46 13.25
CA VAL A 101 14.13 -29.45 12.27
C VAL A 101 15.64 -29.48 12.34
N ALA A 102 16.21 -30.63 12.73
CA ALA A 102 17.64 -30.85 12.63
C ALA A 102 18.07 -30.75 11.16
N SER A 103 18.77 -29.68 10.82
CA SER A 103 19.25 -29.43 9.46
C SER A 103 20.62 -30.10 9.28
N ASP A 104 20.66 -31.24 8.58
CA ASP A 104 21.91 -31.90 8.14
C ASP A 104 22.53 -31.25 6.89
N TYR A 105 22.06 -30.07 6.48
CA TYR A 105 22.60 -29.36 5.33
C TYR A 105 23.99 -28.82 5.65
N LYS A 106 24.99 -29.24 4.88
CA LYS A 106 26.32 -28.59 4.89
C LYS A 106 26.15 -27.13 4.50
N GLU A 107 26.44 -26.23 5.43
CA GLU A 107 26.50 -24.80 5.16
C GLU A 107 27.59 -24.54 4.12
N TYR A 108 27.17 -23.99 2.98
CA TYR A 108 28.11 -23.34 2.08
C TYR A 108 28.33 -21.94 2.61
N GLU A 109 29.57 -21.62 3.00
CA GLU A 109 29.96 -20.27 3.39
C GLU A 109 29.92 -19.35 2.16
N SER A 110 28.77 -18.74 1.89
CA SER A 110 28.70 -17.54 1.07
C SER A 110 29.13 -16.34 1.91
N SER A 111 29.92 -15.43 1.33
CA SER A 111 30.25 -14.15 1.94
C SER A 111 29.09 -13.15 1.89
N VAL A 112 28.05 -13.41 1.09
CA VAL A 112 26.90 -12.52 0.93
C VAL A 112 25.78 -12.97 1.86
N LYS A 113 25.40 -12.10 2.80
CA LYS A 113 24.22 -12.27 3.63
C LYS A 113 23.00 -11.73 2.91
N THR A 114 21.95 -12.53 2.92
CA THR A 114 20.65 -12.23 2.35
C THR A 114 19.65 -12.02 3.47
N ALA A 115 18.92 -10.91 3.44
CA ALA A 115 17.86 -10.62 4.40
C ALA A 115 16.50 -11.13 3.91
N TYR A 116 15.69 -11.60 4.85
CA TYR A 116 14.34 -12.10 4.63
C TYR A 116 13.40 -11.48 5.65
N THR A 117 12.22 -11.07 5.17
CA THR A 117 11.09 -10.73 6.03
C THR A 117 10.05 -11.83 5.88
N VAL A 118 9.78 -12.56 6.95
CA VAL A 118 8.76 -13.60 7.00
C VAL A 118 7.55 -13.07 7.74
N VAL A 119 6.38 -13.23 7.14
CA VAL A 119 5.10 -12.90 7.74
C VAL A 119 4.55 -14.15 8.41
N GLU A 120 4.20 -14.02 9.68
CA GLU A 120 3.28 -14.91 10.38
C GLU A 120 1.90 -14.26 10.39
N ALA A 121 0.91 -14.88 9.76
CA ALA A 121 -0.43 -14.31 9.61
C ALA A 121 -1.52 -15.23 10.18
N LEU A 122 -2.25 -14.74 11.18
CA LEU A 122 -3.33 -15.44 11.88
C LEU A 122 -4.69 -14.88 11.47
N THR A 123 -5.62 -15.74 11.10
CA THR A 123 -6.99 -15.37 10.72
C THR A 123 -7.96 -16.52 11.05
N PRO A 124 -9.27 -16.26 11.23
CA PRO A 124 -10.27 -17.32 11.18
C PRO A 124 -10.28 -18.03 9.82
N VAL A 125 -10.50 -19.36 9.83
CA VAL A 125 -10.70 -20.19 8.62
C VAL A 125 -12.06 -19.90 8.00
N GLU A 126 -13.06 -19.57 8.81
CA GLU A 126 -14.38 -19.22 8.30
C GLU A 126 -14.32 -17.92 7.51
N SER A 127 -14.93 -17.97 6.32
CA SER A 127 -15.09 -16.82 5.44
C SER A 127 -16.55 -16.37 5.45
N PRO A 128 -16.84 -15.06 5.64
CA PRO A 128 -18.21 -14.55 5.58
C PRO A 128 -18.83 -14.73 4.20
N ASP A 129 -18.01 -14.61 3.15
CA ASP A 129 -18.46 -14.74 1.78
C ASP A 129 -18.17 -16.15 1.29
N LYS A 130 -19.22 -16.84 0.83
CA LYS A 130 -19.04 -18.13 0.18
C LYS A 130 -18.47 -17.88 -1.21
N PRO A 131 -17.31 -18.46 -1.56
CA PRO A 131 -16.80 -18.34 -2.91
C PRO A 131 -17.85 -18.87 -3.89
N ASP A 132 -18.22 -18.08 -4.89
CA ASP A 132 -18.96 -18.62 -6.01
C ASP A 132 -18.00 -19.53 -6.78
N GLN A 133 -18.13 -20.84 -6.55
CA GLN A 133 -17.25 -21.85 -7.13
C GLN A 133 -17.26 -21.82 -8.67
N ALA A 134 -18.28 -21.22 -9.30
CA ALA A 134 -18.30 -21.03 -10.75
C ALA A 134 -17.41 -19.87 -11.22
N SER A 135 -17.02 -18.97 -10.32
CA SER A 135 -16.23 -17.75 -10.61
C SER A 135 -14.74 -17.86 -10.28
N ILE A 136 -14.34 -18.84 -9.45
CA ILE A 136 -12.95 -19.06 -9.06
C ILE A 136 -12.37 -20.16 -9.93
N GLU A 137 -11.65 -19.77 -10.98
CA GLU A 137 -10.93 -20.71 -11.85
C GLU A 137 -9.61 -21.16 -11.21
N THR A 138 -8.94 -20.25 -10.49
CA THR A 138 -7.66 -20.49 -9.81
C THR A 138 -7.65 -19.88 -8.41
N ALA A 139 -6.77 -20.35 -7.53
CA ALA A 139 -6.71 -19.87 -6.14
C ALA A 139 -6.45 -18.36 -6.02
N GLN A 140 -5.78 -17.75 -7.00
CA GLN A 140 -5.51 -16.30 -7.03
C GLN A 140 -6.73 -15.44 -7.35
N ASP A 141 -7.80 -16.03 -7.88
CA ASP A 141 -9.05 -15.33 -8.20
C ASP A 141 -9.95 -15.16 -6.97
N ALA A 142 -9.58 -15.79 -5.85
CA ALA A 142 -10.33 -15.69 -4.62
C ALA A 142 -10.25 -14.28 -4.01
N GLU A 143 -11.39 -13.79 -3.51
CA GLU A 143 -11.48 -12.49 -2.87
C GLU A 143 -10.98 -12.55 -1.41
N PRO A 144 -10.44 -11.45 -0.85
CA PRO A 144 -9.97 -11.41 0.54
C PRO A 144 -11.02 -11.82 1.59
N ARG A 145 -12.31 -11.57 1.36
CA ARG A 145 -13.37 -12.01 2.28
C ARG A 145 -13.72 -13.49 2.12
N SER A 146 -13.42 -14.13 1.00
CA SER A 146 -13.78 -15.53 0.73
C SER A 146 -12.66 -16.54 1.00
N ASP A 147 -11.38 -16.12 0.97
CA ASP A 147 -10.22 -17.00 1.18
C ASP A 147 -9.28 -16.48 2.29
N GLU A 148 -8.83 -17.39 3.17
CA GLU A 148 -8.01 -17.00 4.32
C GLU A 148 -6.61 -16.48 3.94
N PHE A 149 -5.99 -17.00 2.88
CA PHE A 149 -4.64 -16.61 2.47
C PHE A 149 -4.67 -15.27 1.75
N MET A 150 -5.61 -15.10 0.81
CA MET A 150 -5.80 -13.86 0.07
C MET A 150 -6.12 -12.69 1.00
N ARG A 151 -6.82 -12.94 2.10
CA ARG A 151 -7.05 -11.97 3.17
C ARG A 151 -5.77 -11.52 3.87
N CYS A 152 -4.95 -12.47 4.31
CA CYS A 152 -3.66 -12.18 4.93
C CYS A 152 -2.75 -11.41 3.96
N LEU A 153 -2.69 -11.90 2.73
CA LEU A 153 -1.89 -11.32 1.67
C LEU A 153 -2.32 -9.90 1.32
N ARG A 154 -3.62 -9.64 1.37
CA ARG A 154 -4.16 -8.30 1.16
C ARG A 154 -3.69 -7.31 2.22
N LEU A 155 -3.84 -7.65 3.51
CA LEU A 155 -3.37 -6.76 4.59
C LEU A 155 -1.87 -6.51 4.48
N VAL A 156 -1.09 -7.57 4.23
CA VAL A 156 0.36 -7.45 3.99
C VAL A 156 0.64 -6.54 2.80
N THR A 157 -0.08 -6.69 1.69
CA THR A 157 0.07 -5.83 0.51
C THR A 157 -0.16 -4.38 0.86
N ASP A 158 -1.21 -4.05 1.62
CA ASP A 158 -1.49 -2.67 2.03
C ASP A 158 -0.36 -2.09 2.90
N LEU A 159 0.25 -2.90 3.78
CA LEU A 159 1.43 -2.51 4.56
C LEU A 159 2.66 -2.27 3.67
N VAL A 160 2.93 -3.16 2.72
CA VAL A 160 4.05 -2.97 1.76
C VAL A 160 3.81 -1.72 0.91
N ARG A 161 2.57 -1.46 0.48
CA ARG A 161 2.19 -0.25 -0.26
C ARG A 161 2.49 1.01 0.56
N ALA A 162 2.11 1.06 1.83
CA ALA A 162 2.43 2.21 2.68
C ALA A 162 3.93 2.40 2.87
N TYR A 163 4.71 1.32 3.02
CA TYR A 163 6.17 1.40 3.09
C TYR A 163 6.76 1.96 1.80
N ARG A 164 6.30 1.51 0.62
CA ARG A 164 6.73 2.05 -0.68
C ARG A 164 6.42 3.53 -0.79
N LEU A 165 5.18 3.92 -0.47
CA LEU A 165 4.75 5.31 -0.51
C LEU A 165 5.62 6.16 0.40
N GLN A 166 5.85 5.74 1.64
CA GLN A 166 6.69 6.45 2.60
C GLN A 166 8.13 6.60 2.09
N SER A 167 8.79 5.47 1.80
CA SER A 167 10.22 5.42 1.50
C SER A 167 10.59 5.88 0.09
N GLY A 168 9.62 5.88 -0.83
CA GLY A 168 9.84 6.07 -2.27
C GLY A 168 10.58 4.91 -2.93
N LYS A 169 10.84 3.79 -2.22
CA LYS A 169 11.61 2.65 -2.74
C LYS A 169 10.74 1.70 -3.57
N GLY A 170 11.30 1.23 -4.68
CA GLY A 170 10.74 0.17 -5.51
C GLY A 170 10.77 -1.18 -4.79
N VAL A 171 9.73 -1.47 -4.01
CA VAL A 171 9.54 -2.80 -3.42
C VAL A 171 8.42 -3.53 -4.15
N THR A 172 8.66 -4.78 -4.49
CA THR A 172 7.65 -5.62 -5.13
C THR A 172 6.48 -5.87 -4.18
N LEU A 173 5.26 -5.62 -4.66
CA LEU A 173 4.06 -5.94 -3.90
C LEU A 173 3.89 -7.47 -3.78
N PRO A 174 3.54 -7.97 -2.57
CA PRO A 174 3.29 -9.38 -2.34
C PRO A 174 1.89 -9.74 -2.84
N HIS A 175 1.73 -9.85 -4.16
CA HIS A 175 0.57 -10.50 -4.75
C HIS A 175 0.76 -12.02 -4.75
N TYR A 176 -0.33 -12.77 -4.98
CA TYR A 176 -0.32 -14.24 -4.90
C TYR A 176 0.83 -14.78 -5.73
N GLU A 177 0.89 -14.33 -6.99
CA GLU A 177 1.86 -14.71 -7.99
C GLU A 177 3.29 -14.38 -7.59
N ARG A 178 3.52 -13.47 -6.65
CA ARG A 178 4.86 -12.98 -6.28
C ARG A 178 5.38 -13.55 -4.97
N ILE A 179 4.57 -14.29 -4.21
CA ILE A 179 4.99 -14.84 -2.92
C ILE A 179 6.03 -15.96 -3.12
N PRO A 180 7.25 -15.84 -2.58
CA PRO A 180 8.23 -16.91 -2.66
C PRO A 180 7.75 -18.18 -1.96
N PHE A 181 8.05 -19.32 -2.59
CA PHE A 181 7.88 -20.63 -1.98
C PHE A 181 8.96 -20.88 -0.91
N PRO A 182 8.65 -21.53 0.23
CA PRO A 182 7.36 -22.15 0.59
C PRO A 182 6.40 -21.22 1.34
N VAL A 183 5.12 -21.53 1.19
CA VAL A 183 4.04 -21.05 2.07
C VAL A 183 3.61 -22.20 2.97
N LEU A 184 3.62 -21.98 4.28
CA LEU A 184 3.17 -22.95 5.26
C LEU A 184 1.83 -22.52 5.85
N ARG A 185 0.93 -23.49 6.00
CA ARG A 185 -0.36 -23.34 6.67
C ARG A 185 -0.44 -24.27 7.87
N PHE A 186 -0.97 -23.74 8.97
CA PHE A 186 -1.32 -24.50 10.16
C PHE A 186 -2.76 -24.18 10.54
N THR A 187 -3.44 -25.13 11.18
CA THR A 187 -4.81 -24.94 11.67
C THR A 187 -4.94 -25.33 13.12
N ALA A 188 -5.87 -24.69 13.84
CA ALA A 188 -6.21 -25.06 15.20
C ALA A 188 -7.64 -24.63 15.52
N PRO A 189 -8.36 -25.34 16.42
CA PRO A 189 -9.50 -24.74 17.08
C PRO A 189 -9.01 -23.53 17.91
N GLY A 190 -9.78 -22.47 17.90
CA GLY A 190 -9.45 -21.23 18.59
C GLY A 190 -10.67 -20.52 19.14
N ILE A 191 -10.40 -19.37 19.73
CA ILE A 191 -11.40 -18.45 20.26
C ILE A 191 -11.14 -17.05 19.72
N ARG A 192 -12.25 -16.36 19.47
CA ARG A 192 -12.30 -14.92 19.24
C ARG A 192 -12.91 -14.27 20.47
N GLU A 193 -12.12 -13.48 21.17
CA GLU A 193 -12.55 -12.70 22.33
C GLU A 193 -12.66 -11.23 21.93
N VAL A 194 -13.73 -10.56 22.34
CA VAL A 194 -13.94 -9.12 22.12
C VAL A 194 -13.94 -8.42 23.47
N TYR A 195 -13.04 -7.46 23.64
CA TYR A 195 -12.87 -6.68 24.86
C TYR A 195 -13.28 -5.23 24.63
N GLN A 196 -14.02 -4.64 25.58
CA GLN A 196 -14.28 -3.20 25.62
C GLN A 196 -13.06 -2.49 26.21
N GLN A 197 -12.46 -1.58 25.45
CA GLN A 197 -11.44 -0.65 25.93
C GLN A 197 -11.95 0.80 25.85
N ASP A 198 -11.26 1.71 26.53
CA ASP A 198 -11.57 3.14 26.51
C ASP A 198 -11.55 3.73 25.09
N GLN A 199 -10.80 3.11 24.17
CA GLN A 199 -10.63 3.55 22.78
C GLN A 199 -11.41 2.72 21.76
N GLY A 200 -12.26 1.78 22.19
CA GLY A 200 -13.08 0.96 21.30
C GLY A 200 -13.08 -0.52 21.65
N LEU A 201 -13.34 -1.37 20.64
CA LEU A 201 -13.35 -2.83 20.79
C LEU A 201 -11.98 -3.40 20.40
N LEU A 202 -11.37 -4.16 21.30
CA LEU A 202 -10.19 -4.96 21.02
C LEU A 202 -10.63 -6.39 20.73
N LYS A 203 -10.32 -6.90 19.54
CA LYS A 203 -10.54 -8.30 19.17
C LYS A 203 -9.25 -9.08 19.27
N VAL A 204 -9.28 -10.21 19.96
CA VAL A 204 -8.13 -11.08 20.17
C VAL A 204 -8.45 -12.47 19.64
N LEU A 205 -7.58 -12.99 18.78
CA LEU A 205 -7.61 -14.37 18.31
C LEU A 205 -6.58 -15.19 19.07
N GLY A 206 -6.95 -16.39 19.49
CA GLY A 206 -6.02 -17.30 20.17
C GLY A 206 -6.37 -18.77 19.98
N PRO A 207 -5.38 -19.65 19.74
CA PRO A 207 -5.63 -21.07 19.65
C PRO A 207 -5.98 -21.66 21.03
N THR A 208 -6.93 -22.59 21.05
CA THR A 208 -7.31 -23.35 22.26
C THR A 208 -6.66 -24.73 22.33
N ALA A 209 -6.06 -25.19 21.22
CA ALA A 209 -5.30 -26.43 21.13
C ALA A 209 -3.92 -26.19 20.47
N ALA A 210 -3.16 -27.27 20.28
CA ALA A 210 -1.92 -27.22 19.51
C ALA A 210 -2.25 -27.05 18.01
N TRP A 211 -1.35 -26.37 17.29
CA TRP A 211 -1.41 -26.25 15.84
C TRP A 211 -1.22 -27.60 15.15
N GLU A 212 -2.07 -27.90 14.17
CA GLU A 212 -1.96 -28.99 13.22
C GLU A 212 -1.27 -28.49 11.93
N GLY A 213 -0.36 -29.28 11.35
CA GLY A 213 0.47 -28.89 10.19
C GLY A 213 1.97 -29.18 10.37
N PRO A 214 2.86 -28.58 9.54
CA PRO A 214 2.55 -27.68 8.44
C PRO A 214 1.93 -28.41 7.24
N GLU A 215 0.89 -27.83 6.66
CA GLU A 215 0.49 -28.09 5.27
C GLU A 215 1.36 -27.21 4.36
N LEU A 216 2.05 -27.83 3.41
CA LEU A 216 2.82 -27.11 2.40
C LEU A 216 1.88 -26.68 1.28
N VAL A 217 1.75 -25.37 1.06
CA VAL A 217 0.95 -24.83 -0.03
C VAL A 217 1.87 -24.53 -1.21
N LEU A 218 1.66 -25.24 -2.30
CA LEU A 218 2.31 -24.98 -3.59
C LEU A 218 1.49 -23.91 -4.32
N LEU A 219 2.05 -22.72 -4.46
CA LEU A 219 1.44 -21.68 -5.28
C LEU A 219 1.70 -22.00 -6.76
N GLU A 220 0.76 -21.67 -7.64
CA GLU A 220 0.77 -22.02 -9.07
C GLU A 220 1.69 -21.08 -9.90
N HIS A 221 2.90 -20.77 -9.40
CA HIS A 221 3.85 -19.89 -10.09
C HIS A 221 5.31 -20.09 -9.64
N GLU A 222 6.27 -19.63 -10.45
CA GLU A 222 7.72 -19.77 -10.24
C GLU A 222 8.40 -18.41 -9.96
N ASN A 223 7.97 -17.67 -8.94
CA ASN A 223 8.56 -16.37 -8.64
C ASN A 223 9.68 -16.45 -7.59
N PHE A 224 10.86 -15.95 -7.98
CA PHE A 224 12.06 -15.89 -7.16
C PHE A 224 12.36 -14.43 -6.78
N ALA A 225 12.22 -14.10 -5.50
CA ALA A 225 12.55 -12.80 -4.90
C ALA A 225 14.00 -12.34 -5.18
N ASP A 226 14.22 -11.03 -5.35
CA ASP A 226 15.56 -10.43 -5.27
C ASP A 226 15.73 -9.71 -3.92
N PRO A 227 16.66 -10.14 -3.05
CA PRO A 227 16.70 -9.66 -1.69
C PRO A 227 17.77 -8.58 -1.49
N LEU A 228 17.37 -7.31 -1.54
CA LEU A 228 18.15 -6.20 -0.99
C LEU A 228 17.46 -5.64 0.25
N LYS A 229 18.18 -5.66 1.38
CA LYS A 229 17.71 -5.12 2.66
C LYS A 229 17.58 -3.59 2.56
N GLY A 230 16.39 -3.07 2.83
CA GLY A 230 16.19 -1.63 3.04
C GLY A 230 16.74 -1.16 4.40
N ASP A 231 16.97 0.14 4.54
CA ASP A 231 17.32 0.76 5.83
C ASP A 231 16.15 0.71 6.81
N ALA A 232 16.43 0.48 8.09
CA ALA A 232 15.42 0.56 9.17
C ALA A 232 14.66 1.89 9.14
N LEU A 233 13.35 1.83 9.35
CA LEU A 233 12.52 3.04 9.49
C LEU A 233 12.89 3.78 10.78
N SER A 234 13.17 5.08 10.66
CA SER A 234 13.24 6.02 11.79
C SER A 234 11.84 6.43 12.26
N ASP A 235 11.73 7.01 13.46
CA ASP A 235 10.43 7.42 14.05
C ASP A 235 9.63 8.38 13.15
N GLU A 236 10.30 9.32 12.47
CA GLU A 236 9.65 10.22 11.51
C GLU A 236 9.05 9.42 10.34
N GLN A 237 9.80 8.44 9.83
CA GLN A 237 9.35 7.57 8.76
C GLN A 237 8.18 6.66 9.20
N VAL A 238 8.15 6.24 10.46
CA VAL A 238 7.00 5.49 11.02
C VAL A 238 5.74 6.35 11.05
N SER A 239 5.84 7.63 11.43
CA SER A 239 4.70 8.55 11.39
C SER A 239 4.19 8.76 9.96
N GLU A 240 5.08 8.97 9.00
CA GLU A 240 4.71 9.09 7.58
C GLU A 240 4.09 7.79 7.05
N PHE A 241 4.61 6.64 7.46
CA PHE A 241 4.06 5.32 7.11
C PHE A 241 2.60 5.19 7.54
N HIS A 242 2.29 5.54 8.79
CA HIS A 242 0.91 5.52 9.29
C HIS A 242 0.01 6.50 8.54
N GLN A 243 0.52 7.66 8.13
CA GLN A 243 -0.21 8.61 7.30
C GLN A 243 -0.55 7.99 5.92
N TRP A 244 0.40 7.32 5.27
CA TRP A 244 0.15 6.64 4.00
C TRP A 244 -0.81 5.47 4.13
N MET A 245 -0.74 4.68 5.21
CA MET A 245 -1.75 3.66 5.51
C MET A 245 -3.15 4.26 5.59
N ARG A 246 -3.30 5.39 6.29
CA ARG A 246 -4.58 6.11 6.35
C ARG A 246 -5.04 6.55 4.96
N TYR A 247 -4.15 7.10 4.13
CA TYR A 247 -4.51 7.51 2.76
C TYR A 247 -4.92 6.35 1.87
N ILE A 248 -4.26 5.20 1.96
CA ILE A 248 -4.65 3.97 1.24
C ILE A 248 -6.07 3.55 1.64
N ARG A 249 -6.33 3.43 2.95
CA ARG A 249 -7.66 3.02 3.47
C ARG A 249 -8.76 4.00 3.13
N GLN A 250 -8.41 5.27 3.16
CA GLN A 250 -9.37 6.29 2.79
C GLN A 250 -9.62 6.30 1.28
N GLY A 251 -8.90 5.54 0.46
CA GLY A 251 -9.03 5.59 -1.00
C GLY A 251 -8.64 6.97 -1.55
N ASN A 252 -7.64 7.62 -0.95
CA ASN A 252 -7.24 8.97 -1.33
C ASN A 252 -6.68 8.96 -2.77
N PRO A 253 -7.23 9.75 -3.70
CA PRO A 253 -6.78 9.77 -5.09
C PRO A 253 -5.29 10.09 -5.29
N VAL A 254 -4.64 10.74 -4.30
CA VAL A 254 -3.20 11.03 -4.37
C VAL A 254 -2.31 9.80 -4.20
N VAL A 255 -2.84 8.65 -3.80
CA VAL A 255 -2.04 7.42 -3.64
C VAL A 255 -1.56 6.93 -5.01
N LEU A 256 -2.44 6.91 -6.01
CA LEU A 256 -2.17 6.29 -7.30
C LEU A 256 -1.02 6.96 -8.06
N TRP A 257 -0.92 8.30 -8.07
CA TRP A 257 0.18 8.97 -8.76
C TRP A 257 1.53 8.58 -8.17
N ARG A 258 1.60 8.44 -6.83
CA ARG A 258 2.84 8.14 -6.12
C ARG A 258 3.23 6.67 -6.30
N GLU A 259 2.27 5.75 -6.38
CA GLU A 259 2.56 4.36 -6.78
C GLU A 259 3.17 4.31 -8.18
N ARG A 260 2.57 5.01 -9.15
CA ARG A 260 3.07 5.00 -10.54
C ARG A 260 4.45 5.60 -10.68
N ILE A 261 4.82 6.64 -9.90
CA ILE A 261 6.17 7.18 -9.95
C ILE A 261 7.22 6.22 -9.36
N ILE A 262 6.87 5.49 -8.30
CA ILE A 262 7.74 4.47 -7.70
C ILE A 262 7.92 3.29 -8.66
N GLU A 263 6.84 2.86 -9.30
CA GLU A 263 6.91 1.80 -10.32
C GLU A 263 7.68 2.23 -11.56
N ALA A 264 7.58 3.50 -11.95
CA ALA A 264 8.36 4.05 -13.05
C ALA A 264 9.86 4.00 -12.74
N ASP A 265 10.26 4.40 -11.54
CA ASP A 265 11.65 4.33 -11.08
C ASP A 265 12.16 2.89 -11.05
N GLU A 266 11.40 1.97 -10.45
CA GLU A 266 11.76 0.55 -10.38
C GLU A 266 11.84 -0.08 -11.78
N ALA A 267 10.91 0.24 -12.68
CA ALA A 267 10.94 -0.25 -14.05
C ALA A 267 12.21 0.21 -14.78
N ILE A 268 12.62 1.47 -14.63
CA ILE A 268 13.80 2.02 -15.32
C ILE A 268 15.10 1.52 -14.68
N ASN A 269 15.21 1.66 -13.36
CA ASN A 269 16.47 1.53 -12.64
C ASN A 269 16.67 0.13 -12.04
N GLY A 270 15.59 -0.55 -11.65
CA GLY A 270 15.64 -1.91 -11.09
C GLY A 270 15.53 -3.00 -12.15
N LEU A 271 14.51 -2.91 -13.01
CA LEU A 271 14.16 -3.96 -13.97
C LEU A 271 14.73 -3.75 -15.38
N GLY A 272 15.16 -2.52 -15.70
CA GLY A 272 15.58 -2.15 -17.06
C GLY A 272 14.44 -2.08 -18.10
N ASP A 273 13.17 -2.15 -17.67
CA ASP A 273 11.99 -1.87 -18.48
C ASP A 273 11.78 -0.36 -18.68
N ARG A 274 12.55 0.18 -19.61
CA ARG A 274 12.56 1.61 -19.94
C ARG A 274 11.23 2.08 -20.54
N SER A 275 10.59 1.24 -21.35
CA SER A 275 9.32 1.56 -22.02
C SER A 275 8.19 1.65 -21.00
N GLY A 276 8.05 0.62 -20.15
CA GLY A 276 7.08 0.61 -19.07
C GLY A 276 7.31 1.77 -18.11
N GLY A 277 8.57 2.03 -17.75
CA GLY A 277 8.96 3.15 -16.91
C GLY A 277 8.52 4.53 -17.42
N VAL A 278 8.77 4.84 -18.70
CA VAL A 278 8.32 6.13 -19.30
C VAL A 278 6.80 6.24 -19.32
N ILE A 279 6.10 5.14 -19.66
CA ILE A 279 4.63 5.13 -19.66
C ILE A 279 4.10 5.42 -18.26
N LEU A 280 4.63 4.73 -17.24
CA LEU A 280 4.26 4.91 -15.85
C LEU A 280 4.56 6.33 -15.34
N ALA A 281 5.73 6.89 -15.66
CA ALA A 281 6.09 8.26 -15.29
C ALA A 281 5.11 9.29 -15.87
N ASN A 282 4.76 9.16 -17.16
CA ASN A 282 3.78 10.04 -17.78
C ASN A 282 2.39 9.87 -17.17
N THR A 283 1.94 8.63 -16.97
CA THR A 283 0.65 8.33 -16.34
C THR A 283 0.59 8.91 -14.93
N ALA A 284 1.66 8.84 -14.14
CA ALA A 284 1.74 9.45 -12.82
C ALA A 284 1.45 10.96 -12.87
N THR A 285 2.06 11.68 -13.82
CA THR A 285 1.81 13.12 -13.98
C THR A 285 0.38 13.42 -14.42
N GLU A 286 -0.16 12.70 -15.40
CA GLU A 286 -1.54 12.89 -15.84
C GLU A 286 -2.54 12.65 -14.69
N THR A 287 -2.33 11.57 -13.91
CA THR A 287 -3.13 11.26 -12.73
C THR A 287 -3.02 12.35 -11.67
N LEU A 288 -1.81 12.81 -11.34
CA LEU A 288 -1.61 13.87 -10.35
C LEU A 288 -2.29 15.19 -10.79
N MET A 289 -2.14 15.58 -12.05
CA MET A 289 -2.74 16.83 -12.55
C MET A 289 -4.27 16.78 -12.51
N ASP A 290 -4.87 15.64 -12.87
CA ASP A 290 -6.31 15.45 -12.79
C ASP A 290 -6.80 15.46 -11.33
N VAL A 291 -6.07 14.82 -10.42
CA VAL A 291 -6.38 14.85 -8.98
C VAL A 291 -6.28 16.26 -8.43
N ILE A 292 -5.21 17.00 -8.72
CA ILE A 292 -5.05 18.40 -8.29
C ILE A 292 -6.21 19.25 -8.81
N LEU A 293 -6.53 19.16 -10.11
CA LEU A 293 -7.63 19.94 -10.67
C LEU A 293 -8.96 19.61 -9.98
N SER A 294 -9.25 18.32 -9.77
CA SER A 294 -10.48 17.91 -9.07
C SER A 294 -10.54 18.45 -7.65
N MET A 295 -9.41 18.52 -6.96
CA MET A 295 -9.32 19.03 -5.59
C MET A 295 -9.58 20.54 -5.53
N LEU A 296 -9.04 21.30 -6.48
CA LEU A 296 -9.30 22.74 -6.58
C LEU A 296 -10.77 23.02 -6.91
N LEU A 297 -11.37 22.26 -7.83
CA LEU A 297 -12.79 22.40 -8.19
C LEU A 297 -13.71 22.07 -7.01
N TRP A 298 -13.36 21.03 -6.24
CA TRP A 298 -14.07 20.66 -5.02
C TRP A 298 -14.04 21.80 -3.98
N GLU A 299 -12.87 22.37 -3.72
CA GLU A 299 -12.72 23.47 -2.77
C GLU A 299 -13.38 24.78 -3.26
N GLU A 300 -13.52 24.96 -4.58
CA GLU A 300 -14.31 26.01 -5.21
C GLU A 300 -15.84 25.77 -5.12
N GLY A 301 -16.28 24.61 -4.65
CA GLY A 301 -17.69 24.24 -4.56
C GLY A 301 -18.35 23.97 -5.91
N VAL A 302 -17.57 23.61 -6.94
CA VAL A 302 -18.09 23.25 -8.26
C VAL A 302 -18.88 21.94 -8.15
N ASP A 303 -20.05 21.85 -8.80
CA ASP A 303 -20.84 20.63 -8.84
C ASP A 303 -20.10 19.51 -9.61
N PRO A 304 -20.12 18.24 -9.13
CA PRO A 304 -19.47 17.11 -9.81
C PRO A 304 -19.84 16.96 -11.30
N ARG A 305 -21.09 17.26 -11.67
CA ARG A 305 -21.58 17.16 -13.06
C ARG A 305 -21.01 18.25 -13.95
N ASP A 306 -20.70 19.41 -13.40
CA ASP A 306 -20.04 20.49 -14.12
C ASP A 306 -18.54 20.27 -14.16
N ALA A 307 -17.94 19.82 -13.06
CA ALA A 307 -16.53 19.47 -12.99
C ALA A 307 -16.17 18.38 -14.00
N GLU A 308 -16.98 17.33 -14.10
CA GLU A 308 -16.73 16.21 -15.01
C GLU A 308 -16.57 16.64 -16.47
N LYS A 309 -17.28 17.69 -16.92
CA LYS A 309 -17.20 18.21 -18.30
C LYS A 309 -15.80 18.71 -18.66
N LEU A 310 -14.96 19.00 -17.66
CA LEU A 310 -13.58 19.39 -17.86
C LEU A 310 -12.66 18.18 -18.12
N PHE A 311 -13.03 16.98 -17.66
CA PHE A 311 -12.24 15.74 -17.72
C PHE A 311 -12.47 14.90 -18.97
N VAL A 312 -12.65 15.56 -20.12
CA VAL A 312 -12.77 14.93 -21.44
C VAL A 312 -11.48 14.15 -21.78
N GLU A 313 -11.64 12.95 -22.34
CA GLU A 313 -10.52 12.13 -22.78
C GLU A 313 -9.67 12.80 -23.86
N GLY A 314 -8.37 12.50 -23.87
CA GLY A 314 -7.40 13.06 -24.82
C GLY A 314 -7.10 14.56 -24.65
N ARG A 315 -7.70 15.24 -23.66
CA ARG A 315 -7.55 16.69 -23.45
C ARG A 315 -6.75 17.07 -22.20
N VAL A 316 -5.84 16.21 -21.76
CA VAL A 316 -5.05 16.44 -20.53
C VAL A 316 -4.22 17.73 -20.61
N LEU A 317 -3.59 18.00 -21.76
CA LEU A 317 -2.82 19.23 -21.96
C LEU A 317 -3.69 20.48 -21.84
N GLN A 318 -4.91 20.46 -22.39
CA GLN A 318 -5.83 21.59 -22.29
C GLN A 318 -6.23 21.85 -20.83
N ARG A 319 -6.40 20.80 -20.01
CA ARG A 319 -6.65 20.96 -18.57
C ARG A 319 -5.46 21.57 -17.86
N ILE A 320 -4.26 21.09 -18.14
CA ILE A 320 -3.02 21.57 -17.53
C ILE A 320 -2.79 23.05 -17.88
N THR A 321 -2.82 23.39 -19.18
CA THR A 321 -2.47 24.73 -19.65
C THR A 321 -3.60 25.75 -19.49
N GLY A 322 -4.87 25.31 -19.44
CA GLY A 322 -6.04 26.18 -19.31
C GLY A 322 -6.65 26.24 -17.91
N GLN A 323 -6.88 25.10 -17.28
CA GLN A 323 -7.62 25.03 -16.01
C GLN A 323 -6.72 25.19 -14.79
N LEU A 324 -5.56 24.50 -14.76
CA LEU A 324 -4.62 24.62 -13.64
C LEU A 324 -3.92 25.98 -13.65
N SER A 325 -3.52 26.48 -14.83
CA SER A 325 -2.85 27.78 -14.96
C SER A 325 -3.69 28.95 -14.40
N THR A 326 -4.99 28.97 -14.69
CA THR A 326 -5.91 30.02 -14.23
C THR A 326 -6.02 30.06 -12.69
N ARG A 327 -6.00 28.90 -12.04
CA ARG A 327 -6.17 28.76 -10.58
C ARG A 327 -4.86 28.95 -9.83
N LEU A 328 -3.82 28.29 -10.31
CA LEU A 328 -2.53 28.18 -9.64
C LEU A 328 -1.55 29.28 -10.06
N GLY A 329 -1.78 29.97 -11.18
CA GLY A 329 -0.89 30.99 -11.75
C GLY A 329 0.44 30.42 -12.22
N ALA A 330 1.41 31.31 -12.52
CA ALA A 330 2.68 31.01 -13.19
C ALA A 330 2.52 30.53 -14.65
N SER A 331 3.64 30.28 -15.33
CA SER A 331 3.65 29.80 -16.71
C SER A 331 3.46 28.29 -16.74
N TRP A 332 2.39 27.83 -17.39
CA TRP A 332 2.12 26.41 -17.68
C TRP A 332 2.34 26.11 -19.16
N SER A 333 3.38 26.71 -19.75
CA SER A 333 3.67 26.59 -21.18
C SER A 333 4.33 25.25 -21.49
N THR A 334 3.89 24.57 -22.56
CA THR A 334 4.57 23.39 -23.08
C THR A 334 5.86 23.72 -23.83
N ALA A 335 6.21 25.01 -23.97
CA ALA A 335 7.43 25.45 -24.65
C ALA A 335 8.60 25.74 -23.70
N SER A 336 8.37 25.80 -22.38
CA SER A 336 9.41 26.14 -21.41
C SER A 336 9.06 25.72 -19.98
N GLY A 337 10.09 25.68 -19.11
CA GLY A 337 9.93 25.35 -17.70
C GLY A 337 9.54 23.89 -17.46
N PRO A 338 9.11 23.55 -16.23
CA PRO A 338 8.79 22.16 -15.86
C PRO A 338 7.69 21.53 -16.72
N VAL A 339 6.70 22.31 -17.15
CA VAL A 339 5.62 21.82 -18.03
C VAL A 339 6.13 21.50 -19.43
N GLY A 340 7.00 22.34 -20.01
CA GLY A 340 7.61 22.08 -21.30
C GLY A 340 8.56 20.89 -21.27
N GLU A 341 9.39 20.79 -20.25
CA GLU A 341 10.32 19.67 -20.07
C GLU A 341 9.56 18.34 -19.92
N TRP A 342 8.50 18.29 -19.12
CA TRP A 342 7.63 17.12 -19.03
C TRP A 342 6.95 16.80 -20.38
N PHE A 343 6.45 17.82 -21.07
CA PHE A 343 5.78 17.64 -22.36
C PHE A 343 6.72 16.98 -23.39
N GLU A 344 7.95 17.48 -23.51
CA GLU A 344 8.94 16.96 -24.45
C GLU A 344 9.52 15.60 -24.02
N ALA A 345 10.03 15.52 -22.79
CA ALA A 345 10.81 14.37 -22.34
C ALA A 345 9.95 13.17 -21.93
N SER A 346 8.72 13.39 -21.49
CA SER A 346 7.82 12.34 -21.00
C SER A 346 6.62 12.15 -21.91
N TYR A 347 5.77 13.17 -22.10
CA TYR A 347 4.50 13.02 -22.81
C TYR A 347 4.67 12.63 -24.29
N LEU A 348 5.51 13.35 -25.05
CA LEU A 348 5.79 13.02 -26.45
C LEU A 348 6.56 11.70 -26.59
N LEU A 349 7.46 11.39 -25.65
CA LEU A 349 8.17 10.12 -25.64
C LEU A 349 7.22 8.94 -25.42
N ARG A 350 6.30 9.04 -24.45
CA ARG A 350 5.24 8.03 -24.22
C ARG A 350 4.37 7.84 -25.47
N HIS A 351 4.03 8.91 -26.18
CA HIS A 351 3.31 8.81 -27.44
C HIS A 351 4.10 7.98 -28.47
N ARG A 352 5.39 8.27 -28.66
CA ARG A 352 6.27 7.51 -29.57
C ARG A 352 6.39 6.04 -29.18
N ILE A 353 6.46 5.73 -27.88
CA ILE A 353 6.52 4.34 -27.39
C ILE A 353 5.21 3.62 -27.70
N VAL A 354 4.08 4.15 -27.22
CA VAL A 354 2.77 3.48 -27.29
C VAL A 354 2.24 3.39 -28.71
N HIS A 355 2.37 4.46 -29.51
CA HIS A 355 1.79 4.52 -30.85
C HIS A 355 2.81 4.26 -31.96
N GLY A 356 4.08 4.57 -31.72
CA GLY A 356 5.15 4.38 -32.70
C GLY A 356 5.97 3.10 -32.50
N GLY A 357 5.74 2.33 -31.43
CA GLY A 357 6.56 1.16 -31.10
C GLY A 357 8.02 1.50 -30.79
N TYR A 358 8.31 2.73 -30.37
CA TYR A 358 9.66 3.18 -30.08
C TYR A 358 10.21 2.53 -28.81
N TRP A 359 11.48 2.10 -28.84
CA TRP A 359 12.20 1.61 -27.67
C TRP A 359 13.15 2.70 -27.14
N PRO A 360 12.87 3.30 -25.97
CA PRO A 360 13.66 4.41 -25.46
C PRO A 360 15.03 3.94 -24.95
N THR A 361 16.01 4.83 -25.06
CA THR A 361 17.31 4.67 -24.42
C THR A 361 17.21 4.87 -22.90
N HIS A 362 18.23 4.40 -22.16
CA HIS A 362 18.28 4.63 -20.71
C HIS A 362 18.32 6.13 -20.35
N PRO A 363 19.14 6.99 -20.99
CA PRO A 363 19.11 8.43 -20.71
C PRO A 363 17.76 9.09 -21.00
N GLU A 364 17.06 8.69 -22.07
CA GLU A 364 15.71 9.21 -22.37
C GLU A 364 14.69 8.83 -21.29
N SER A 365 14.73 7.59 -20.80
CA SER A 365 13.83 7.13 -19.74
C SER A 365 14.10 7.80 -18.40
N VAL A 366 15.37 7.94 -18.00
CA VAL A 366 15.75 8.71 -16.80
C VAL A 366 15.34 10.18 -16.92
N ARG A 367 15.52 10.80 -18.09
CA ARG A 367 15.08 12.19 -18.34
C ARG A 367 13.56 12.32 -18.22
N ALA A 368 12.79 11.37 -18.76
CA ALA A 368 11.34 11.35 -18.65
C ALA A 368 10.87 11.28 -17.19
N LEU A 369 11.47 10.38 -16.39
CA LEU A 369 11.18 10.23 -14.97
C LEU A 369 11.47 11.52 -14.20
N ARG A 370 12.65 12.11 -14.42
CA ARG A 370 13.03 13.38 -13.79
C ARG A 370 12.09 14.52 -14.18
N ALA A 371 11.73 14.63 -15.46
CA ALA A 371 10.81 15.65 -15.95
C ALA A 371 9.42 15.53 -15.30
N ALA A 372 8.93 14.30 -15.10
CA ALA A 372 7.70 14.04 -14.34
C ALA A 372 7.83 14.49 -12.88
N GLN A 373 8.92 14.14 -12.19
CA GLN A 373 9.17 14.56 -10.80
C GLN A 373 9.30 16.10 -10.64
N ASP A 374 9.97 16.76 -11.57
CA ASP A 374 10.12 18.22 -11.60
C ASP A 374 8.75 18.90 -11.82
N MET A 375 7.91 18.32 -12.70
CA MET A 375 6.54 18.77 -12.91
C MET A 375 5.67 18.60 -11.64
N HIS A 376 5.83 17.50 -10.90
CA HIS A 376 5.13 17.28 -9.64
C HIS A 376 5.54 18.32 -8.59
N THR A 377 6.85 18.54 -8.45
CA THR A 377 7.41 19.54 -7.53
C THR A 377 6.87 20.93 -7.86
N PHE A 378 6.90 21.31 -9.14
CA PHE A 378 6.32 22.56 -9.61
C PHE A 378 4.84 22.69 -9.21
N ALA A 379 4.02 21.67 -9.47
CA ALA A 379 2.60 21.71 -9.13
C ALA A 379 2.36 21.88 -7.61
N PHE A 380 3.11 21.14 -6.77
CA PHE A 380 3.02 21.29 -5.32
C PHE A 380 3.48 22.67 -4.83
N ASP A 381 4.54 23.24 -5.42
CA ASP A 381 4.98 24.59 -5.11
C ASP A 381 3.91 25.63 -5.47
N ARG A 382 3.21 25.42 -6.59
CA ARG A 382 2.10 26.30 -6.98
C ARG A 382 0.91 26.20 -6.01
N ILE A 383 0.54 25.00 -5.58
CA ILE A 383 -0.51 24.81 -4.56
C ILE A 383 -0.10 25.47 -3.24
N ALA A 384 1.14 25.26 -2.80
CA ALA A 384 1.67 25.87 -1.58
C ALA A 384 1.66 27.41 -1.65
N ALA A 385 2.00 27.98 -2.80
CA ALA A 385 1.91 29.42 -3.04
C ALA A 385 0.46 29.94 -2.94
N LYS A 386 -0.53 29.09 -3.25
CA LYS A 386 -1.97 29.40 -3.18
C LYS A 386 -2.65 28.90 -1.91
N ARG A 387 -1.92 28.44 -0.89
CA ARG A 387 -2.45 27.87 0.36
C ARG A 387 -3.49 28.73 1.10
N ASN A 388 -3.48 30.05 0.94
CA ASN A 388 -4.47 30.92 1.59
C ASN A 388 -5.78 31.02 0.79
N VAL A 389 -5.77 30.61 -0.48
CA VAL A 389 -6.94 30.52 -1.37
C VAL A 389 -7.50 29.10 -1.34
N TYR A 390 -6.62 28.10 -1.38
CA TYR A 390 -6.95 26.67 -1.35
C TYR A 390 -6.32 25.97 -0.13
N PRO A 391 -6.71 26.33 1.10
CA PRO A 391 -6.11 25.78 2.31
C PRO A 391 -6.34 24.28 2.48
N ARG A 392 -7.51 23.74 2.12
CA ARG A 392 -7.79 22.31 2.24
C ARG A 392 -6.95 21.53 1.24
N SER A 393 -6.90 22.00 -0.01
CA SER A 393 -6.08 21.38 -1.05
C SER A 393 -4.60 21.38 -0.70
N ALA A 394 -4.09 22.48 -0.13
CA ALA A 394 -2.69 22.56 0.30
C ALA A 394 -2.39 21.59 1.45
N LEU A 395 -3.27 21.45 2.43
CA LEU A 395 -3.09 20.51 3.54
C LEU A 395 -3.22 19.05 3.11
N LEU A 396 -4.11 18.73 2.17
CA LEU A 396 -4.29 17.36 1.65
C LEU A 396 -3.11 16.88 0.77
N THR A 397 -2.38 17.80 0.14
CA THR A 397 -1.30 17.45 -0.82
C THR A 397 0.10 17.72 -0.29
N VAL A 398 0.36 18.95 0.15
CA VAL A 398 1.68 19.40 0.61
C VAL A 398 1.86 19.09 2.10
N ALA A 399 0.76 19.01 2.85
CA ALA A 399 0.72 18.84 4.29
C ALA A 399 1.51 19.92 5.05
N ARG A 400 1.49 19.83 6.39
CA ARG A 400 2.25 20.75 7.25
C ARG A 400 3.74 20.68 6.96
N SER A 401 4.31 19.48 6.91
CA SER A 401 5.75 19.27 6.71
C SER A 401 6.24 19.86 5.38
N GLY A 402 5.47 19.72 4.30
CA GLY A 402 5.84 20.30 3.01
C GLY A 402 5.70 21.83 2.98
N LEU A 403 4.81 22.43 3.78
CA LEU A 403 4.70 23.88 3.93
C LEU A 403 5.83 24.44 4.80
N GLU A 404 6.22 23.72 5.87
CA GLU A 404 7.36 24.08 6.72
C GLU A 404 8.67 24.03 5.91
N LYS A 405 8.89 22.98 5.11
CA LYS A 405 10.06 22.87 4.20
C LYS A 405 10.18 24.02 3.18
N ARG A 406 9.08 24.76 2.95
CA ARG A 406 9.01 25.90 2.01
C ARG A 406 8.99 27.25 2.71
N ASP A 407 9.11 27.30 4.03
CA ASP A 407 8.91 28.50 4.85
C ASP A 407 7.53 29.17 4.65
N LEU A 408 6.51 28.36 4.35
CA LEU A 408 5.13 28.81 4.09
C LEU A 408 4.16 28.48 5.23
N TRP A 409 4.60 27.76 6.26
CA TRP A 409 3.79 27.44 7.43
C TRP A 409 3.70 28.62 8.42
N GLY A 410 2.62 29.40 8.33
CA GLY A 410 2.38 30.53 9.22
C GLY A 410 1.12 31.32 8.86
N GLY A 411 0.82 32.36 9.63
CA GLY A 411 -0.29 33.27 9.36
C GLY A 411 -1.64 32.56 9.18
N LYS A 412 -2.34 32.88 8.09
CA LYS A 412 -3.70 32.37 7.81
C LYS A 412 -3.78 30.85 7.70
N ILE A 413 -2.82 30.20 7.02
CA ILE A 413 -2.88 28.74 6.83
C ILE A 413 -2.69 27.99 8.16
N LYS A 414 -1.83 28.51 9.05
CA LYS A 414 -1.62 27.92 10.37
C LYS A 414 -2.87 28.05 11.24
N ILE A 415 -3.47 29.25 11.27
CA ILE A 415 -4.73 29.51 11.97
C ILE A 415 -5.83 28.58 11.45
N PHE A 416 -5.96 28.47 10.12
CA PHE A 416 -6.93 27.57 9.50
C PHE A 416 -6.71 26.13 9.94
N ALA A 417 -5.48 25.62 9.87
CA ALA A 417 -5.16 24.23 10.21
C ALA A 417 -5.35 23.90 11.71
N GLU A 418 -5.06 24.84 12.60
CA GLU A 418 -5.11 24.61 14.05
C GLU A 418 -6.48 24.90 14.67
N GLN A 419 -7.25 25.83 14.09
CA GLN A 419 -8.50 26.31 14.69
C GLN A 419 -9.74 25.94 13.88
N ASN A 420 -9.67 26.04 12.54
CA ASN A 420 -10.85 25.81 11.70
C ASN A 420 -10.94 24.35 11.27
N ALA A 421 -9.82 23.77 10.82
CA ALA A 421 -9.77 22.41 10.29
C ALA A 421 -10.31 21.34 11.24
N PRO A 422 -10.00 21.37 12.55
CA PRO A 422 -10.51 20.37 13.47
C PRO A 422 -12.03 20.45 13.69
N THR A 423 -12.66 21.58 13.36
CA THR A 423 -14.10 21.81 13.55
C THR A 423 -14.94 21.48 12.33
N GLU A 424 -14.33 21.33 11.16
CA GLU A 424 -15.03 20.98 9.94
C GLU A 424 -15.20 19.46 9.79
N SER A 425 -16.17 19.04 8.97
CA SER A 425 -16.36 17.63 8.62
C SER A 425 -15.12 17.07 7.89
N ASP A 426 -14.98 15.73 7.83
CA ASP A 426 -13.82 15.10 7.20
C ASP A 426 -13.72 15.45 5.70
N TRP A 427 -12.88 16.44 5.41
CA TRP A 427 -12.56 16.91 4.07
C TRP A 427 -11.96 15.85 3.17
N SER A 428 -11.18 14.93 3.76
CA SER A 428 -10.53 13.88 2.98
C SER A 428 -11.60 12.95 2.41
N ALA A 429 -12.59 12.60 3.23
CA ALA A 429 -13.77 11.85 2.81
C ALA A 429 -14.60 12.63 1.79
N SER A 430 -14.92 13.90 2.07
CA SER A 430 -15.72 14.74 1.16
C SER A 430 -15.07 14.91 -0.22
N PHE A 431 -13.77 15.19 -0.28
CA PHE A 431 -13.03 15.30 -1.54
C PHE A 431 -12.99 13.96 -2.30
N ARG A 432 -12.75 12.86 -1.59
CA ARG A 432 -12.76 11.52 -2.20
C ARG A 432 -14.12 11.23 -2.85
N ASP A 433 -15.21 11.48 -2.14
CA ASP A 433 -16.55 11.17 -2.62
C ASP A 433 -16.86 12.02 -3.87
N PHE A 434 -16.48 13.30 -3.86
CA PHE A 434 -16.51 14.17 -5.03
C PHE A 434 -15.71 13.62 -6.23
N HIS A 435 -14.47 13.17 -5.99
CA HIS A 435 -13.61 12.61 -7.04
C HIS A 435 -14.15 11.27 -7.60
N LYS A 436 -14.72 10.43 -6.73
CA LYS A 436 -15.40 9.18 -7.13
C LYS A 436 -16.63 9.48 -7.98
N GLU A 437 -17.42 10.50 -7.63
CA GLU A 437 -18.58 10.91 -8.42
C GLU A 437 -18.20 11.41 -9.82
N ILE A 438 -17.18 12.27 -9.94
CA ILE A 438 -16.63 12.67 -11.25
C ILE A 438 -16.25 11.43 -12.06
N SER A 439 -15.53 10.49 -11.46
CA SER A 439 -15.08 9.28 -12.14
C SER A 439 -16.24 8.40 -12.62
N ALA A 440 -17.28 8.24 -11.79
CA ALA A 440 -18.49 7.50 -12.13
C ALA A 440 -19.26 8.16 -13.29
N LEU A 441 -19.39 9.49 -13.27
CA LEU A 441 -20.05 10.27 -14.32
C LEU A 441 -19.30 10.14 -15.67
N ARG A 442 -17.97 10.11 -15.66
CA ARG A 442 -17.15 9.88 -16.86
C ARG A 442 -17.40 8.51 -17.46
N LEU A 443 -17.44 7.48 -16.62
CA LEU A 443 -17.71 6.11 -17.06
C LEU A 443 -19.12 6.00 -17.67
N ALA A 444 -20.13 6.56 -17.00
CA ALA A 444 -21.51 6.58 -17.50
C ALA A 444 -21.61 7.28 -18.87
N ARG A 445 -20.92 8.41 -19.06
CA ARG A 445 -20.90 9.11 -20.36
C ARG A 445 -20.30 8.26 -21.46
N ARG A 446 -19.22 7.52 -21.19
CA ARG A 446 -18.61 6.61 -22.18
C ARG A 446 -19.53 5.46 -22.56
N SER A 447 -20.26 4.90 -21.60
CA SER A 447 -21.24 3.83 -21.89
C SER A 447 -22.44 4.33 -22.70
N SER A 448 -22.68 5.64 -22.74
CA SER A 448 -23.78 6.26 -23.49
C SER A 448 -23.40 6.81 -24.87
N ALA A 449 -22.09 6.84 -25.21
CA ALA A 449 -21.55 7.33 -26.47
C ALA A 449 -21.13 6.16 -27.35
#